data_AF-A0A3D5BT87-F1
#
_entry.id   AF-A0A3D5BT87-F1
#
_cell.length_a   1.000
_cell.length_b   1.000
_cell.length_c   1.000
_cell.angle_alpha   90.00
_cell.angle_beta   90.00
_cell.angle_gamma   90.00
#
_symmetry.space_group_name_H-M   'P 1'
#
loop_
_entity.id
_entity.type
_entity.pdbx_description
1 polymer ?
#
loop_
_entity_poly.entity_id
_entity_poly.type
_entity_poly.pdbx_seq_one_letter_code
_entity_poly.pdbx_strand_id
1 'polypeptide(L)'
;MVEHWIGLTHIPATGREFSFEDQGLWRELWQEFHFDFEAMAPLLSTLFIVPQADGFLIHGSIKGAVKTSCNRCLEDASVDLDHAFDTFEAHEDVEALEGEESHLRATDAGWELNVAGLLWEEFLLAMPEKILCADTCLGLCPHCGKNRNLEQCACCNLDTQSPLARALQGVKIKTN
;
A
#
# COMPACT_ATOMS: atom_id res chain seq x y z
N MET A 1 14.88 5.57 -6.29
CA MET A 1 13.93 4.47 -6.21
C MET A 1 14.69 3.18 -6.10
N VAL A 2 14.38 2.39 -5.07
CA VAL A 2 14.74 0.98 -4.97
C VAL A 2 14.13 0.30 -6.19
N GLU A 3 14.98 -0.29 -7.01
CA GLU A 3 14.58 -0.94 -8.24
C GLU A 3 15.06 -2.39 -8.19
N HIS A 4 14.16 -3.30 -8.56
CA HIS A 4 14.50 -4.70 -8.74
C HIS A 4 13.98 -5.15 -10.09
N TRP A 5 14.90 -5.21 -11.07
CA TRP A 5 14.57 -5.57 -12.43
C TRP A 5 14.71 -7.08 -12.64
N ILE A 6 13.64 -7.71 -13.13
CA ILE A 6 13.68 -9.10 -13.60
C ILE A 6 13.57 -9.15 -15.12
N GLY A 7 14.35 -10.03 -15.75
CA GLY A 7 14.23 -10.27 -17.18
C GLY A 7 12.96 -11.05 -17.51
N LEU A 8 12.17 -10.52 -18.44
CA LEU A 8 10.99 -11.18 -19.02
C LEU A 8 11.31 -11.95 -20.31
N THR A 9 12.60 -12.18 -20.55
CA THR A 9 13.08 -12.92 -21.72
C THR A 9 12.72 -14.39 -21.62
N HIS A 10 12.30 -14.96 -22.76
CA HIS A 10 11.94 -16.37 -22.88
C HIS A 10 10.83 -16.83 -21.94
N ILE A 11 9.90 -15.96 -21.56
CA ILE A 11 8.67 -16.39 -20.89
C ILE A 11 7.80 -17.18 -21.91
N PRO A 12 7.36 -18.41 -21.58
CA PRO A 12 6.47 -19.17 -22.45
C PRO A 12 5.14 -18.43 -22.68
N ALA A 13 4.46 -18.71 -23.80
CA ALA A 13 3.12 -18.16 -24.06
C ALA A 13 2.08 -18.55 -22.99
N THR A 14 2.31 -19.63 -22.24
CA THR A 14 1.48 -20.04 -21.09
C THR A 14 1.76 -19.25 -19.82
N GLY A 15 2.79 -18.40 -19.82
CA GLY A 15 3.27 -17.65 -18.67
C GLY A 15 4.36 -18.34 -17.85
N ARG A 16 4.88 -17.61 -16.86
CA ARG A 16 5.89 -18.06 -15.88
C ARG A 16 5.60 -17.44 -14.51
N GLU A 17 5.79 -18.22 -13.47
CA GLU A 17 5.74 -17.78 -12.08
C GLU A 17 7.10 -17.26 -11.59
N PHE A 18 7.08 -16.19 -10.80
CA PHE A 18 8.19 -15.61 -10.07
C PHE A 18 7.77 -15.43 -8.60
N SER A 19 8.66 -15.75 -7.67
CA SER A 19 8.38 -15.66 -6.24
C SER A 19 9.44 -14.82 -5.54
N PHE A 20 8.99 -13.93 -4.66
CA PHE A 20 9.81 -12.98 -3.92
C PHE A 20 9.55 -13.16 -2.43
N GLU A 21 10.56 -13.66 -1.73
CA GLU A 21 10.51 -13.92 -0.28
C GLU A 21 11.53 -13.07 0.49
N ASP A 22 12.37 -12.30 -0.22
CA ASP A 22 13.40 -11.48 0.40
C ASP A 22 12.81 -10.25 1.09
N GLN A 23 12.87 -10.25 2.42
CA GLN A 23 12.40 -9.14 3.24
C GLN A 23 13.36 -7.93 3.19
N GLY A 24 14.52 -8.05 2.56
CA GLY A 24 15.41 -6.93 2.20
C GLY A 24 14.69 -5.91 1.33
N LEU A 25 14.01 -6.37 0.28
CA LEU A 25 13.25 -5.52 -0.65
C LEU A 25 12.26 -4.62 0.09
N TRP A 26 11.42 -5.22 0.95
CA TRP A 26 10.43 -4.47 1.73
C TRP A 26 11.05 -3.47 2.70
N ARG A 27 12.13 -3.85 3.39
CA ARG A 27 12.84 -2.95 4.31
C ARG A 27 13.44 -1.74 3.59
N GLU A 28 14.01 -1.95 2.41
CA GLU A 28 14.57 -0.87 1.59
C GLU A 28 13.47 0.09 1.10
N LEU A 29 12.34 -0.44 0.61
CA LEU A 29 11.18 0.36 0.21
C LEU A 29 10.62 1.18 1.38
N TRP A 30 10.40 0.56 2.55
CA TRP A 30 9.89 1.28 3.73
C TRP A 30 10.84 2.39 4.19
N GLN A 31 12.16 2.14 4.13
CA GLN A 31 13.16 3.16 4.46
C GLN A 31 13.17 4.31 3.46
N GLU A 32 13.14 4.03 2.16
CA GLU A 32 13.12 5.07 1.12
C GLU A 32 11.90 5.98 1.24
N PHE A 33 10.72 5.40 1.44
CA PHE A 33 9.47 6.14 1.54
C PHE A 33 9.12 6.58 2.97
N HIS A 34 10.02 6.38 3.94
CA HIS A 34 9.88 6.80 5.33
C HIS A 34 8.62 6.25 6.04
N PHE A 35 8.22 5.02 5.69
CA PHE A 35 7.14 4.33 6.37
C PHE A 35 7.66 3.55 7.58
N ASP A 36 6.94 3.67 8.69
CA ASP A 36 7.20 2.92 9.92
C ASP A 36 6.42 1.61 9.90
N PHE A 37 6.90 0.67 9.08
CA PHE A 37 6.40 -0.70 9.01
C PHE A 37 7.43 -1.68 9.57
N GLU A 38 6.94 -2.68 10.27
CA GLU A 38 7.72 -3.84 10.70
C GLU A 38 7.01 -5.12 10.26
N ALA A 39 7.72 -6.06 9.63
CA ALA A 39 7.15 -7.35 9.27
C ALA A 39 6.85 -8.17 10.54
N MET A 40 5.58 -8.48 10.79
CA MET A 40 5.16 -9.43 11.83
C MET A 40 5.16 -10.87 11.30
N ALA A 41 4.84 -11.04 10.03
CA ALA A 41 5.05 -12.25 9.26
C ALA A 41 5.74 -11.88 7.93
N PRO A 42 6.57 -12.77 7.34
CA PRO A 42 7.22 -12.48 6.06
C PRO A 42 6.20 -12.09 4.99
N LEU A 43 6.51 -11.05 4.23
CA LEU A 43 5.75 -10.69 3.04
C LEU A 43 6.21 -11.55 1.87
N LEU A 44 5.35 -12.47 1.46
CA LEU A 44 5.57 -13.39 0.35
C LEU A 44 4.81 -12.85 -0.86
N SER A 45 5.52 -12.60 -1.96
CA SER A 45 4.91 -12.14 -3.20
C SER A 45 5.11 -13.13 -4.34
N THR A 46 4.06 -13.37 -5.11
CA THR A 46 4.09 -14.25 -6.29
C THR A 46 3.54 -13.51 -7.49
N LEU A 47 4.23 -13.57 -8.62
CA LEU A 47 3.79 -13.00 -9.90
C LEU A 47 3.73 -14.10 -10.94
N PHE A 48 2.58 -14.32 -11.55
CA PHE A 48 2.42 -15.14 -12.74
C PHE A 48 2.27 -14.23 -13.97
N ILE A 49 3.30 -14.19 -14.80
CA ILE A 49 3.44 -13.24 -15.91
C ILE A 49 3.17 -13.97 -17.22
N VAL A 50 2.24 -13.45 -18.02
CA VAL A 50 1.83 -14.00 -19.32
C VAL A 50 2.11 -12.97 -20.41
N PRO A 51 2.96 -13.27 -21.41
CA PRO A 51 3.23 -12.35 -22.51
C PRO A 51 1.98 -12.19 -23.39
N GLN A 52 1.69 -10.96 -23.78
CA GLN A 52 0.65 -10.57 -24.73
C GLN A 52 1.28 -9.93 -25.96
N ALA A 53 0.46 -9.57 -26.97
CA ALA A 53 0.96 -8.97 -28.20
C ALA A 53 1.60 -7.59 -27.97
N ASP A 54 1.07 -6.84 -27.01
CA ASP A 54 1.34 -5.43 -26.73
C ASP A 54 1.82 -5.18 -25.30
N GLY A 55 2.18 -6.22 -24.55
CA GLY A 55 2.66 -6.09 -23.18
C GLY A 55 2.68 -7.40 -22.41
N PHE A 56 2.54 -7.30 -21.09
CA PHE A 56 2.53 -8.43 -20.17
C PHE A 56 1.33 -8.35 -19.22
N LEU A 57 0.54 -9.42 -19.17
CA LEU A 57 -0.48 -9.60 -18.15
C LEU A 57 0.17 -10.21 -16.91
N ILE A 58 -0.06 -9.61 -15.76
CA ILE A 58 0.56 -10.00 -14.50
C ILE A 58 -0.56 -10.33 -13.50
N HIS A 59 -0.55 -11.57 -13.01
CA HIS A 59 -1.38 -12.00 -11.90
C HIS A 59 -0.52 -12.07 -10.65
N GLY A 60 -0.81 -11.23 -9.67
CA GLY A 60 0.01 -11.06 -8.48
C GLY A 60 -0.70 -11.45 -7.19
N SER A 61 0.08 -11.81 -6.18
CA SER A 61 -0.39 -11.85 -4.80
C SER A 61 0.69 -11.41 -3.82
N ILE A 62 0.27 -10.78 -2.72
CA ILE A 62 1.10 -10.39 -1.57
C ILE A 62 0.42 -10.92 -0.32
N LYS A 63 1.14 -11.75 0.44
CA LYS A 63 0.65 -12.33 1.70
C LYS A 63 1.62 -12.08 2.84
N GLY A 64 1.10 -11.77 4.02
CA GLY A 64 1.89 -11.66 5.25
C GLY A 64 1.22 -10.73 6.24
N ALA A 65 2.00 -10.14 7.15
CA ALA A 65 1.46 -9.23 8.14
C ALA A 65 2.49 -8.16 8.51
N VAL A 66 2.05 -6.91 8.63
CA VAL A 66 2.88 -5.79 9.04
C VAL A 66 2.32 -5.13 10.30
N LYS A 67 3.22 -4.64 11.14
CA LYS A 67 2.93 -3.76 12.27
C LYS A 67 3.20 -2.33 11.85
N THR A 68 2.33 -1.42 12.27
CA THR A 68 2.56 0.03 12.15
C THR A 68 1.76 0.77 13.24
N SER A 69 1.68 2.09 13.14
CA SER A 69 0.99 2.94 14.09
C SER A 69 -0.52 3.04 13.80
N CYS A 70 -1.34 2.84 14.84
CA CYS A 70 -2.76 3.15 14.83
C CYS A 70 -2.99 4.64 14.57
N ASN A 71 -3.80 4.99 13.57
CA ASN A 71 -4.09 6.38 13.22
C ASN A 71 -4.90 7.14 14.29
N ARG A 72 -5.39 6.47 15.33
CA ARG A 72 -6.21 7.07 16.40
C ARG A 72 -5.50 7.24 17.73
N CYS A 73 -4.76 6.24 18.18
CA CYS A 73 -4.08 6.25 19.48
C CYS A 73 -2.56 6.19 19.40
N LEU A 74 -1.99 6.01 18.19
CA LEU A 74 -0.55 5.85 17.96
C LEU A 74 0.09 4.61 18.63
N GLU A 75 -0.72 3.70 19.17
CA GLU A 75 -0.23 2.38 19.59
C GLU A 75 -0.06 1.46 18.38
N ASP A 76 0.70 0.38 18.56
CA ASP A 76 0.90 -0.65 17.55
C ASP A 76 -0.43 -1.20 17.04
N ALA A 77 -0.55 -1.28 15.72
CA ALA A 77 -1.64 -1.87 14.98
C ALA A 77 -1.08 -2.89 13.98
N SER A 78 -1.76 -4.02 13.85
CA SER A 78 -1.43 -5.07 12.89
C SER A 78 -2.29 -4.92 11.65
N VAL A 79 -1.69 -5.15 10.48
CA VAL A 79 -2.39 -5.26 9.20
C VAL A 79 -2.01 -6.61 8.59
N ASP A 80 -3.01 -7.49 8.49
CA ASP A 80 -2.88 -8.76 7.79
C ASP A 80 -3.12 -8.52 6.29
N LEU A 81 -2.22 -9.03 5.46
CA LEU A 81 -2.25 -8.88 4.02
C LEU A 81 -2.54 -10.23 3.38
N ASP A 82 -3.59 -10.25 2.56
CA ASP A 82 -3.93 -11.31 1.61
C ASP A 82 -4.46 -10.62 0.35
N HIS A 83 -3.57 -9.92 -0.35
CA HIS A 83 -3.89 -9.10 -1.51
C HIS A 83 -3.61 -9.87 -2.79
N ALA A 84 -4.57 -9.90 -3.69
CA ALA A 84 -4.41 -10.46 -5.02
C ALA A 84 -4.80 -9.38 -6.03
N PHE A 85 -4.03 -9.27 -7.11
CA PHE A 85 -4.17 -8.21 -8.10
C PHE A 85 -3.89 -8.73 -9.50
N ASP A 86 -4.49 -8.05 -10.47
CA ASP A 86 -4.25 -8.27 -11.90
C ASP A 86 -3.88 -6.93 -12.51
N THR A 87 -2.72 -6.85 -13.16
CA THR A 87 -2.30 -5.64 -13.87
C THR A 87 -1.78 -5.97 -15.26
N PHE A 88 -1.74 -4.97 -16.14
CA PHE A 88 -1.20 -5.08 -17.48
C PHE A 88 -0.14 -4.01 -17.71
N GLU A 89 1.07 -4.46 -18.04
CA GLU A 89 2.20 -3.59 -18.38
C GLU A 89 2.38 -3.54 -19.90
N ALA A 90 2.00 -2.42 -20.51
CA ALA A 90 2.08 -2.23 -21.95
C ALA A 90 3.53 -1.98 -22.41
N HIS A 91 3.89 -2.44 -23.62
CA HIS A 91 5.17 -2.11 -24.26
C HIS A 91 5.30 -0.61 -24.56
N GLU A 92 4.19 0.02 -24.93
CA GLU A 92 4.06 1.45 -25.16
C GLU A 92 2.87 1.93 -24.33
N ASP A 93 3.17 2.65 -23.24
CA ASP A 93 2.13 3.23 -22.42
C ASP A 93 1.69 4.58 -23.02
N VAL A 94 0.65 4.52 -23.86
CA VAL A 94 0.06 5.69 -24.51
C VAL A 94 -0.87 6.49 -23.59
N GLU A 95 -1.22 5.94 -22.42
CA GLU A 95 -2.09 6.59 -21.42
C GLU A 95 -1.29 7.14 -20.24
N ALA A 96 -0.01 6.79 -20.11
CA ALA A 96 0.90 7.33 -19.10
C ALA A 96 0.82 8.85 -19.00
N LEU A 97 0.56 9.35 -17.80
CA LEU A 97 0.61 10.76 -17.50
C LEU A 97 2.06 11.24 -17.50
N GLU A 98 2.28 12.53 -17.80
CA GLU A 98 3.63 13.11 -17.71
C GLU A 98 4.20 12.94 -16.29
N GLY A 99 5.24 12.10 -16.17
CA GLY A 99 5.91 11.81 -14.92
C GLY A 99 5.57 10.46 -14.29
N GLU A 100 4.68 9.66 -14.88
CA GLU A 100 4.52 8.24 -14.51
C GLU A 100 5.72 7.43 -15.02
N GLU A 101 6.39 6.74 -14.10
CA GLU A 101 7.48 5.82 -14.42
C GLU A 101 6.87 4.44 -14.74
N SER A 102 7.07 3.96 -15.96
CA SER A 102 6.65 2.61 -16.33
C SER A 102 7.45 1.57 -15.55
N HIS A 103 6.78 0.52 -15.06
CA HIS A 103 7.45 -0.64 -14.48
C HIS A 103 8.17 -1.48 -15.54
N LEU A 104 7.90 -1.24 -16.82
CA LEU A 104 8.45 -2.02 -17.93
C LEU A 104 9.51 -1.21 -18.68
N ARG A 105 10.64 -1.85 -19.00
CA ARG A 105 11.67 -1.25 -19.87
C ARG A 105 12.20 -2.21 -20.93
N ALA A 106 12.51 -1.66 -22.09
CA ALA A 106 13.20 -2.38 -23.14
C ALA A 106 14.72 -2.31 -22.93
N THR A 107 15.38 -3.45 -23.10
CA THR A 107 16.85 -3.58 -23.08
C THR A 107 17.33 -4.36 -24.31
N ASP A 108 18.64 -4.40 -24.55
CA ASP A 108 19.23 -5.20 -25.63
C ASP A 108 18.94 -6.71 -25.50
N ALA A 109 18.69 -7.18 -24.27
CA ALA A 109 18.36 -8.57 -24.00
C ALA A 109 16.87 -8.89 -24.20
N GLY A 110 16.00 -7.86 -24.17
CA GLY A 110 14.55 -7.97 -24.19
C GLY A 110 13.90 -7.09 -23.12
N TRP A 111 12.69 -7.43 -22.70
CA TRP A 111 11.95 -6.67 -21.69
C TRP A 111 12.36 -7.01 -20.27
N GLU A 112 12.37 -6.02 -19.40
CA GLU A 112 12.55 -6.16 -17.96
C GLU A 112 11.41 -5.48 -17.20
N LEU A 113 11.03 -6.05 -16.06
CA LEU A 113 10.01 -5.53 -15.14
C LEU A 113 10.64 -5.10 -13.83
N ASN A 114 10.37 -3.88 -13.38
CA ASN A 114 10.68 -3.38 -12.06
C ASN A 114 9.66 -3.90 -11.05
N VAL A 115 9.92 -5.09 -10.51
CA VAL A 115 9.01 -5.70 -9.55
C VAL A 115 9.02 -4.99 -8.19
N ALA A 116 10.07 -4.21 -7.87
CA ALA A 116 10.09 -3.41 -6.65
C ALA A 116 9.03 -2.31 -6.70
N GLY A 117 8.97 -1.56 -7.81
CA GLY A 117 7.96 -0.52 -8.05
C GLY A 117 6.55 -1.11 -8.06
N LEU A 118 6.34 -2.15 -8.88
CA LEU A 118 5.04 -2.81 -8.99
C LEU A 118 4.52 -3.34 -7.64
N LEU A 119 5.34 -4.11 -6.92
CA LEU A 119 4.93 -4.67 -5.62
C LEU A 119 4.73 -3.59 -4.56
N TRP A 120 5.45 -2.47 -4.64
CA TRP A 120 5.28 -1.34 -3.72
C TRP A 120 3.93 -0.66 -3.92
N GLU A 121 3.53 -0.39 -5.16
CA GLU A 121 2.23 0.19 -5.48
C GLU A 121 1.09 -0.71 -5.00
N GLU A 122 1.17 -2.00 -5.31
CA GLU A 122 0.17 -2.98 -4.91
C GLU A 122 0.11 -3.18 -3.39
N PHE A 123 1.26 -3.12 -2.70
CA PHE A 123 1.30 -3.11 -1.24
C PHE A 123 0.56 -1.90 -0.68
N LEU A 124 0.77 -0.69 -1.23
CA LEU A 124 0.07 0.51 -0.78
C LEU A 124 -1.45 0.42 -1.03
N LEU A 125 -1.88 -0.14 -2.16
CA LEU A 125 -3.29 -0.36 -2.48
C LEU A 125 -3.94 -1.40 -1.55
N ALA A 126 -3.17 -2.38 -1.07
CA ALA A 126 -3.64 -3.38 -0.11
C ALA A 126 -3.85 -2.82 1.31
N MET A 127 -3.22 -1.69 1.65
CA MET A 127 -3.33 -1.10 2.98
C MET A 127 -4.73 -0.52 3.21
N PRO A 128 -5.32 -0.69 4.41
CA PRO A 128 -6.59 -0.06 4.71
C PRO A 128 -6.43 1.46 4.79
N GLU A 129 -7.43 2.20 4.32
CA GLU A 129 -7.47 3.67 4.40
C GLU A 129 -7.27 4.21 5.82
N LYS A 130 -7.65 3.41 6.82
CA LYS A 130 -7.48 3.71 8.24
C LYS A 130 -7.01 2.47 9.02
N ILE A 131 -5.77 2.53 9.48
CA ILE A 131 -5.14 1.51 10.29
C ILE A 131 -5.48 1.76 11.76
N LEU A 132 -6.13 0.79 12.40
CA LEU A 132 -6.56 0.87 13.79
C LEU A 132 -6.01 -0.33 14.57
N CYS A 133 -5.58 -0.10 15.82
CA CYS A 133 -5.20 -1.20 16.72
C CYS A 133 -6.40 -2.08 17.13
N ALA A 134 -7.62 -1.55 17.01
CA ALA A 134 -8.88 -2.25 17.18
C ALA A 134 -10.03 -1.44 16.56
N ASP A 135 -11.08 -2.11 16.09
CA ASP A 135 -12.29 -1.44 15.55
C ASP A 135 -12.94 -0.50 16.56
N THR A 136 -12.86 -0.85 17.85
CA THR A 136 -13.42 -0.07 18.96
C THR A 136 -12.44 0.93 19.56
N CYS A 137 -11.26 1.14 18.95
CA CYS A 137 -10.24 2.07 19.46
C CYS A 137 -10.86 3.43 19.72
N LEU A 138 -10.72 3.97 20.93
CA LEU A 138 -11.26 5.27 21.30
C LEU A 138 -10.34 6.40 20.83
N GLY A 139 -9.05 6.15 20.63
CA GLY A 139 -8.07 7.14 20.19
C GLY A 139 -7.63 8.12 21.28
N LEU A 140 -6.77 9.07 20.91
CA LEU A 140 -6.32 10.13 21.80
C LEU A 140 -7.43 11.17 22.05
N CYS A 141 -7.41 11.79 23.22
CA CYS A 141 -8.22 12.97 23.51
C CYS A 141 -7.71 14.16 22.66
N PRO A 142 -8.57 14.83 21.88
CA PRO A 142 -8.15 15.94 21.03
C PRO A 142 -7.71 17.20 21.82
N HIS A 143 -7.99 17.25 23.13
CA HIS A 143 -7.61 18.39 23.98
C HIS A 143 -6.31 18.17 24.75
N CYS A 144 -6.07 16.97 25.27
CA CYS A 144 -4.94 16.71 26.16
C CYS A 144 -4.02 15.58 25.69
N GLY A 145 -4.34 14.91 24.58
CA GLY A 145 -3.52 13.83 24.03
C GLY A 145 -3.58 12.50 24.81
N LYS A 146 -4.30 12.42 25.93
CA LYS A 146 -4.44 11.16 26.69
C LYS A 146 -5.08 10.07 25.84
N ASN A 147 -4.51 8.86 25.89
CA ASN A 147 -5.09 7.69 25.22
C ASN A 147 -6.34 7.22 25.96
N ARG A 148 -7.50 7.35 25.31
CA ARG A 148 -8.80 7.02 25.91
C ARG A 148 -9.06 5.52 26.02
N ASN A 149 -8.23 4.69 25.40
CA ASN A 149 -8.26 3.24 25.59
C ASN A 149 -7.76 2.82 26.98
N LEU A 150 -6.85 3.60 27.56
CA LEU A 150 -6.16 3.27 28.82
C LEU A 150 -6.79 3.98 30.01
N GLU A 151 -7.20 5.24 29.84
CA GLU A 151 -7.74 6.05 30.92
C GLU A 151 -8.78 7.06 30.44
N GLN A 152 -9.71 7.41 31.32
CA GLN A 152 -10.62 8.54 31.08
C GLN A 152 -9.93 9.85 31.43
N CYS A 153 -10.02 10.84 30.55
CA CYS A 153 -9.58 12.20 30.82
C CYS A 153 -10.73 13.05 31.36
N ALA A 154 -10.42 14.06 32.17
CA ALA A 154 -11.40 15.02 32.70
C ALA A 154 -11.79 16.15 31.72
N CYS A 155 -11.44 16.04 30.42
CA CYS A 155 -11.70 17.07 29.40
C CYS A 155 -13.19 17.18 29.01
N CYS A 156 -14.11 16.83 29.91
CA CYS A 156 -15.55 16.94 29.72
C CYS A 156 -15.92 18.41 29.41
N ASN A 157 -16.50 18.65 28.23
CA ASN A 157 -17.18 19.90 27.84
C ASN A 157 -16.33 21.11 27.41
N LEU A 158 -15.18 20.94 26.77
CA LEU A 158 -14.60 22.01 25.95
C LEU A 158 -15.15 21.86 24.52
N ASP A 159 -16.23 22.59 24.20
CA ASP A 159 -16.92 22.63 22.90
C ASP A 159 -16.79 21.35 22.05
N THR A 160 -17.77 20.47 22.16
CA THR A 160 -17.90 19.20 21.40
C THR A 160 -17.98 19.37 19.88
N GLN A 161 -17.79 20.58 19.37
CA GLN A 161 -17.70 20.86 17.94
C GLN A 161 -16.30 21.29 17.60
N SER A 162 -15.65 20.48 16.76
CA SER A 162 -14.44 20.95 16.08
C SER A 162 -14.75 22.27 15.36
N PRO A 163 -13.76 23.17 15.17
CA PRO A 163 -13.96 24.40 14.41
C PRO A 163 -14.61 24.14 13.04
N LEU A 164 -14.27 23.00 12.42
CA LEU A 164 -14.90 22.50 11.19
C LEU A 164 -16.39 22.19 11.37
N ALA A 165 -16.77 21.40 12.40
CA ALA A 165 -18.17 21.09 12.69
C ALA A 165 -19.00 22.36 12.94
N ARG A 166 -18.40 23.36 13.60
CA ARG A 166 -19.04 24.66 13.84
C ARG A 166 -19.22 25.46 12.55
N ALA A 167 -18.26 25.41 11.63
CA ALA A 167 -18.35 26.07 10.32
C ALA A 167 -19.41 25.41 9.40
N LEU A 168 -19.68 24.12 9.58
CA LEU A 168 -20.57 23.34 8.71
C LEU A 168 -22.03 23.26 9.18
N GLN A 169 -22.40 23.87 10.32
CA GLN A 169 -23.76 23.78 10.89
C GLN A 169 -24.90 24.19 9.94
N GLY A 170 -24.62 25.03 8.94
CA GLY A 170 -25.60 25.52 7.96
C GLY A 170 -25.55 24.85 6.58
N VAL A 171 -24.63 23.89 6.36
CA VAL A 171 -24.43 23.27 5.05
C VAL A 171 -25.50 22.21 4.79
N LYS A 172 -26.31 22.41 3.76
CA LYS A 172 -27.28 21.43 3.27
C LYS A 172 -26.68 20.69 2.09
N ILE A 173 -26.38 19.41 2.25
CA ILE A 173 -26.00 18.54 1.13
C ILE A 173 -27.29 18.22 0.36
N LYS A 174 -27.35 18.59 -0.92
CA LYS A 174 -28.42 18.11 -1.80
C LYS A 174 -28.09 16.67 -2.17
N THR A 175 -28.86 15.73 -1.66
CA THR A 175 -28.84 14.35 -2.13
C THR A 175 -29.51 14.33 -3.50
N ASN A 176 -28.75 13.98 -4.55
CA ASN A 176 -29.28 13.62 -5.86
C ASN A 176 -29.72 12.15 -5.85
#